data_AF-A0A1V4UJD0-F1
#
_entry.id   AF-A0A1V4UJD0-F1
#
_cell.length_a   1.000
_cell.length_b   1.000
_cell.length_c   1.000
_cell.angle_alpha   90.00
_cell.angle_beta   90.00
_cell.angle_gamma   90.00
#
_symmetry.space_group_name_H-M   'P 1'
#
loop_
_entity.id
_entity.type
_entity.pdbx_description
1 polymer ?
#
loop_
_entity_poly.entity_id
_entity_poly.type
_entity_poly.pdbx_seq_one_letter_code
_entity_poly.pdbx_strand_id
1 'polypeptide(L)'
;MHSRVFFYLSLLLVGGCLAFSGCLTAPAPEEPVPEMHTPAPTTVQTTFVPIVETPTPRPTPTAIGLSSEDINLHFMDVAFGGGNLFLERLPLSSKRTTISLNAGRESDKVLIESFAVKFNLLSQSNKLFENTKEGQTGDIRIKFLPPEGLKAIDLTSEMGWLNQEYTRGGITCAKIKGYDIYLNSEMEGDMRDHYILRSLLYTLGFKGATLRYQDSIFAYPENTVTELSFLDEKALQVMYGLGMDNGMRVEDVKRVLFFR
;
A
#
# COMPACT_ATOMS: atom_id res chain seq x y z
N MET A 1 -18.58 -20.98 -53.27
CA MET A 1 -17.71 -19.80 -53.49
C MET A 1 -17.14 -19.43 -52.14
N HIS A 2 -15.95 -19.97 -51.81
CA HIS A 2 -14.67 -19.22 -51.65
C HIS A 2 -14.76 -18.17 -50.52
N SER A 3 -14.03 -18.31 -49.40
CA SER A 3 -12.57 -18.28 -49.37
C SER A 3 -11.99 -18.89 -48.08
N ARG A 4 -10.91 -19.65 -48.24
CA ARG A 4 -9.97 -20.11 -47.21
C ARG A 4 -8.71 -19.26 -47.36
N VAL A 5 -8.20 -18.63 -46.29
CA VAL A 5 -6.76 -18.34 -46.13
C VAL A 5 -6.52 -18.12 -44.64
N PHE A 6 -5.67 -18.94 -44.00
CA PHE A 6 -4.61 -18.44 -43.11
C PHE A 6 -3.55 -19.53 -42.99
N PHE A 7 -2.43 -19.24 -43.66
CA PHE A 7 -1.14 -19.90 -43.54
C PHE A 7 -0.59 -19.67 -42.12
N TYR A 8 -0.02 -20.69 -41.49
CA TYR A 8 1.12 -20.49 -40.60
C TYR A 8 2.24 -21.45 -40.97
N LEU A 9 3.30 -20.83 -41.45
CA LEU A 9 4.55 -21.40 -41.90
C LEU A 9 5.41 -21.75 -40.67
N SER A 10 5.83 -23.00 -40.64
CA SER A 10 6.82 -23.61 -39.76
C SER A 10 8.20 -22.94 -39.86
N LEU A 11 8.86 -22.67 -38.72
CA LEU A 11 10.25 -22.20 -38.66
C LEU A 11 11.13 -23.09 -37.76
N LEU A 12 11.96 -23.88 -38.46
CA LEU A 12 13.37 -24.25 -38.26
C LEU A 12 13.91 -24.70 -36.88
N LEU A 13 14.32 -25.96 -36.90
CA LEU A 13 15.36 -26.63 -36.12
C LEU A 13 16.75 -26.29 -36.70
N VAL A 14 17.72 -25.89 -35.87
CA VAL A 14 19.16 -26.12 -36.12
C VAL A 14 19.83 -26.48 -34.79
N GLY A 15 20.37 -27.69 -34.74
CA GLY A 15 21.26 -28.15 -33.67
C GLY A 15 22.72 -27.87 -34.02
N GLY A 16 23.59 -27.92 -33.00
CA GLY A 16 25.04 -27.85 -33.16
C GLY A 16 25.76 -27.95 -31.82
N CYS A 17 26.06 -29.17 -31.40
CA CYS A 17 26.98 -29.48 -30.32
C CYS A 17 28.41 -29.09 -30.71
N LEU A 18 29.16 -28.48 -29.80
CA LEU A 18 30.61 -28.70 -29.67
C LEU A 18 31.02 -28.60 -28.19
N ALA A 19 31.47 -29.74 -27.66
CA ALA A 19 32.23 -29.86 -26.42
C ALA A 19 33.73 -29.71 -26.73
N PHE A 20 34.53 -29.21 -25.78
CA PHE A 20 35.92 -29.60 -25.42
C PHE A 20 36.34 -28.65 -24.27
N SER A 21 36.41 -29.15 -23.03
CA SER A 21 37.61 -29.65 -22.31
C SER A 21 38.63 -28.58 -21.92
N GLY A 22 38.93 -28.51 -20.62
CA GLY A 22 40.12 -27.82 -20.11
C GLY A 22 40.11 -27.51 -18.62
N CYS A 23 40.10 -28.52 -17.76
CA CYS A 23 40.54 -28.37 -16.37
C CYS A 23 42.07 -28.23 -16.36
N LEU A 24 42.59 -27.15 -15.79
CA LEU A 24 43.96 -27.12 -15.25
C LEU A 24 43.95 -26.30 -13.95
N THR A 25 43.84 -27.04 -12.84
CA THR A 25 44.19 -26.61 -11.50
C THR A 25 45.71 -26.54 -11.41
N ALA A 26 46.26 -25.37 -11.10
CA ALA A 26 47.66 -25.21 -10.72
C ALA A 26 47.76 -25.04 -9.19
N PRO A 27 48.69 -25.72 -8.50
CA PRO A 27 48.90 -25.52 -7.07
C PRO A 27 49.72 -24.25 -6.83
N ALA A 28 49.33 -23.48 -5.81
CA ALA A 28 50.08 -22.33 -5.33
C ALA A 28 51.31 -22.78 -4.51
N PRO A 29 52.48 -22.13 -4.67
CA PRO A 29 53.66 -22.41 -3.86
C PRO A 29 53.57 -21.73 -2.48
N GLU A 30 54.01 -22.45 -1.45
CA GLU A 30 54.23 -21.97 -0.08
C GLU A 30 55.41 -21.00 0.02
N GLU A 31 55.27 -19.96 0.85
CA GLU A 31 56.37 -19.16 1.41
C GLU A 31 55.93 -18.55 2.78
N PRO A 32 56.84 -18.06 3.64
CA PRO A 32 57.02 -18.58 5.00
C PRO A 32 56.52 -17.69 6.16
N VAL A 33 56.60 -18.28 7.35
CA VAL A 33 56.25 -17.81 8.71
C VAL A 33 56.95 -16.48 9.10
N PRO A 34 56.34 -15.63 9.96
CA PRO A 34 56.57 -14.18 9.99
C PRO A 34 57.73 -13.71 10.88
N GLU A 35 58.33 -12.59 10.51
CA GLU A 35 59.32 -11.86 11.31
C GLU A 35 58.67 -11.17 12.54
N MET A 36 59.43 -11.21 13.62
CA MET A 36 59.11 -10.78 14.97
C MET A 36 59.42 -9.28 15.14
N HIS A 37 58.41 -8.45 15.43
CA HIS A 37 58.60 -7.06 15.86
C HIS A 37 58.14 -6.86 17.31
N THR A 38 59.03 -6.25 18.09
CA THR A 38 58.88 -5.89 19.52
C THR A 38 57.92 -4.70 19.70
N PRO A 39 57.08 -4.63 20.75
CA PRO A 39 56.03 -3.61 20.86
C PRO A 39 56.54 -2.28 21.42
N ALA A 40 56.07 -1.17 20.83
CA ALA A 40 56.17 0.19 21.37
C ALA A 40 54.93 0.52 22.24
N PRO A 41 55.02 1.42 23.23
CA PRO A 41 54.05 1.52 24.32
C PRO A 41 52.68 2.08 23.86
N THR A 42 51.62 1.46 24.38
CA THR A 42 50.21 1.79 24.15
C THR A 42 49.84 3.14 24.76
N THR A 43 49.49 4.11 23.91
CA THR A 43 48.71 5.28 24.32
C THR A 43 47.23 4.88 24.34
N VAL A 44 46.61 4.88 25.51
CA VAL A 44 45.17 4.61 25.66
C VAL A 44 44.39 5.79 25.07
N GLN A 45 43.77 5.59 23.91
CA GLN A 45 42.74 6.49 23.41
C GLN A 45 41.42 6.16 24.12
N THR A 46 40.89 7.11 24.87
CA THR A 46 39.52 7.04 25.39
C THR A 46 38.56 7.25 24.22
N THR A 47 38.08 6.16 23.65
CA THR A 47 36.97 6.19 22.68
C THR A 47 35.70 6.60 23.40
N PHE A 48 35.21 7.81 23.12
CA PHE A 48 33.84 8.18 23.47
C PHE A 48 32.89 7.39 22.58
N VAL A 49 32.15 6.46 23.17
CA VAL A 49 31.04 5.79 22.48
C VAL A 49 29.94 6.83 22.27
N PRO A 50 29.49 7.09 21.03
CA PRO A 50 28.33 7.95 20.81
C PRO A 50 27.11 7.28 21.46
N ILE A 51 26.41 8.03 22.30
CA ILE A 51 25.13 7.62 22.88
C ILE A 51 24.18 7.43 21.71
N VAL A 52 23.86 6.17 21.39
CA VAL A 52 22.74 5.85 20.52
C VAL A 52 21.49 6.26 21.28
N GLU A 53 20.88 7.37 20.90
CA GLU A 53 19.54 7.72 21.34
C GLU A 53 18.61 6.58 20.91
N THR A 54 18.24 5.75 21.88
CA THR A 54 17.19 4.77 21.69
C THR A 54 15.93 5.55 21.35
N PRO A 55 15.28 5.33 20.18
CA PRO A 55 14.06 6.05 19.84
C PRO A 55 13.04 5.79 20.94
N THR A 56 12.69 6.84 21.67
CA THR A 56 11.62 6.81 22.66
C THR A 56 10.35 6.36 21.94
N PRO A 57 9.71 5.25 22.32
CA PRO A 57 8.45 4.87 21.72
C PRO A 57 7.45 6.01 21.95
N ARG A 58 6.96 6.60 20.85
CA ARG A 58 5.85 7.54 20.91
C ARG A 58 4.69 6.81 21.58
N PRO A 59 4.07 7.36 22.65
CA PRO A 59 2.98 6.68 23.30
C PRO A 59 1.86 6.48 22.27
N THR A 60 1.58 5.23 21.92
CA THR A 60 0.34 4.85 21.26
C THR A 60 -0.79 5.35 22.15
N PRO A 61 -1.70 6.21 21.66
CA PRO A 61 -2.82 6.65 22.47
C PRO A 61 -3.58 5.39 22.90
N THR A 62 -3.52 5.15 24.21
CA THR A 62 -4.12 3.98 24.83
C THR A 62 -5.63 4.10 24.68
N ALA A 63 -6.30 3.02 24.23
CA ALA A 63 -7.75 2.93 23.97
C ALA A 63 -8.67 3.25 25.17
N ILE A 64 -8.12 3.71 26.30
CA ILE A 64 -8.80 3.94 27.58
C ILE A 64 -9.50 5.33 27.63
N GLY A 65 -9.33 6.19 26.61
CA GLY A 65 -9.93 7.53 26.58
C GLY A 65 -10.86 7.85 25.41
N LEU A 66 -11.05 6.94 24.44
CA LEU A 66 -11.83 7.22 23.22
C LEU A 66 -13.29 6.81 23.39
N SER A 67 -14.20 7.77 23.18
CA SER A 67 -15.64 7.60 23.27
C SER A 67 -16.26 7.13 21.95
N SER A 68 -17.52 6.68 21.99
CA SER A 68 -18.29 6.42 20.76
C SER A 68 -18.46 7.68 19.91
N GLU A 69 -18.49 8.85 20.54
CA GLU A 69 -18.54 10.14 19.84
C GLU A 69 -17.24 10.36 19.05
N ASP A 70 -16.08 10.06 19.61
CA ASP A 70 -14.78 10.19 18.92
C ASP A 70 -14.72 9.29 17.69
N ILE A 71 -15.21 8.06 17.80
CA ILE A 71 -15.33 7.11 16.68
C ILE A 71 -16.25 7.68 15.59
N ASN A 72 -17.43 8.16 15.97
CA ASN A 72 -18.40 8.68 15.02
C ASN A 72 -17.86 9.93 14.31
N LEU A 73 -17.25 10.86 15.05
CA LEU A 73 -16.65 12.06 14.50
C LEU A 73 -15.48 11.73 13.56
N HIS A 74 -14.62 10.78 13.94
CA HIS A 74 -13.53 10.32 13.06
C HIS A 74 -14.10 9.71 11.78
N PHE A 75 -15.09 8.82 11.89
CA PHE A 75 -15.76 8.24 10.73
C PHE A 75 -16.35 9.31 9.81
N MET A 76 -17.00 10.33 10.36
CA MET A 76 -17.52 11.46 9.57
C MET A 76 -16.40 12.21 8.84
N ASP A 77 -15.28 12.48 9.51
CA ASP A 77 -14.10 13.13 8.91
C ASP A 77 -13.56 12.29 7.74
N VAL A 78 -13.37 10.97 7.92
CA VAL A 78 -12.73 10.12 6.91
C VAL A 78 -13.65 9.67 5.77
N ALA A 79 -14.97 9.67 5.97
CA ALA A 79 -15.94 9.35 4.91
C ALA A 79 -16.35 10.59 4.09
N PHE A 80 -16.54 11.74 4.76
CA PHE A 80 -17.14 12.94 4.16
C PHE A 80 -16.23 14.16 4.14
N GLY A 81 -15.10 14.17 4.87
CA GLY A 81 -14.23 15.34 4.99
C GLY A 81 -13.63 15.85 3.67
N GLY A 82 -13.65 15.04 2.61
CA GLY A 82 -13.30 15.44 1.24
C GLY A 82 -14.38 16.24 0.50
N GLY A 83 -15.51 16.56 1.15
CA GLY A 83 -16.64 17.27 0.55
C GLY A 83 -17.70 16.36 -0.07
N ASN A 84 -17.65 15.06 0.18
CA ASN A 84 -18.67 14.13 -0.32
C ASN A 84 -20.02 14.41 0.34
N LEU A 85 -21.08 14.36 -0.45
CA LEU A 85 -22.46 14.48 0.05
C LEU A 85 -23.10 13.12 0.33
N PHE A 86 -22.51 12.06 -0.22
CA PHE A 86 -23.01 10.69 -0.16
C PHE A 86 -21.92 9.76 0.36
N LEU A 87 -22.34 8.71 1.06
CA LEU A 87 -21.47 7.65 1.49
C LEU A 87 -21.10 6.79 0.29
N GLU A 88 -19.86 6.91 -0.16
CA GLU A 88 -19.36 6.24 -1.36
C GLU A 88 -18.54 5.03 -0.93
N ARG A 89 -19.16 3.85 -0.94
CA ARG A 89 -18.54 2.59 -0.51
C ARG A 89 -18.84 1.49 -1.53
N LEU A 90 -18.10 0.38 -1.45
CA LEU A 90 -18.45 -0.79 -2.26
C LEU A 90 -19.90 -1.20 -2.00
N PRO A 91 -20.74 -1.38 -3.05
CA PRO A 91 -22.10 -1.89 -2.89
C PRO A 91 -22.09 -3.23 -2.15
N LEU A 92 -23.16 -3.50 -1.39
CA LEU A 92 -23.32 -4.78 -0.69
C LEU A 92 -23.21 -5.94 -1.69
N SER A 93 -22.34 -6.89 -1.39
CA SER A 93 -22.09 -8.04 -2.28
C SER A 93 -21.63 -9.24 -1.48
N SER A 94 -22.16 -10.41 -1.83
CA SER A 94 -21.66 -11.70 -1.33
C SER A 94 -20.38 -12.17 -2.04
N LYS A 95 -20.02 -11.55 -3.16
CA LYS A 95 -18.77 -11.83 -3.87
C LYS A 95 -17.61 -11.09 -3.20
N ARG A 96 -16.49 -11.79 -3.03
CA ARG A 96 -15.25 -11.18 -2.58
C ARG A 96 -14.69 -10.26 -3.67
N THR A 97 -14.36 -9.02 -3.31
CA THR A 97 -13.67 -8.08 -4.20
C THR A 97 -12.22 -8.52 -4.35
N THR A 98 -11.78 -8.69 -5.58
CA THR A 98 -10.42 -9.11 -5.91
C THR A 98 -9.51 -7.90 -6.09
N ILE A 99 -8.30 -7.99 -5.52
CA ILE A 99 -7.24 -7.01 -5.73
C ILE A 99 -6.19 -7.67 -6.62
N SER A 100 -5.79 -6.99 -7.70
CA SER A 100 -4.66 -7.43 -8.51
C SER A 100 -3.48 -6.48 -8.37
N LEU A 101 -2.28 -7.04 -8.40
CA LEU A 101 -1.02 -6.33 -8.28
C LEU A 101 -0.20 -6.54 -9.56
N ASN A 102 0.14 -5.44 -10.22
CA ASN A 102 0.97 -5.45 -11.42
C ASN A 102 2.30 -4.76 -11.13
N ALA A 103 3.40 -5.48 -11.34
CA ALA A 103 4.77 -5.03 -11.09
C ALA A 103 5.03 -4.58 -9.64
N GLY A 104 4.38 -5.22 -8.66
CA GLY A 104 4.66 -5.02 -7.24
C GLY A 104 5.75 -5.94 -6.71
N ARG A 105 6.23 -5.63 -5.51
CA ARG A 105 7.20 -6.43 -4.74
C ARG A 105 6.46 -7.42 -3.86
N GLU A 106 7.17 -8.45 -3.39
CA GLU A 106 6.59 -9.41 -2.46
C GLU A 106 6.14 -8.75 -1.15
N SER A 107 6.86 -7.72 -0.67
CA SER A 107 6.44 -6.93 0.50
C SER A 107 5.10 -6.23 0.29
N ASP A 108 4.85 -5.69 -0.91
CA ASP A 108 3.59 -5.01 -1.23
C ASP A 108 2.43 -6.01 -1.20
N LYS A 109 2.66 -7.20 -1.77
CA LYS A 109 1.70 -8.29 -1.75
C LYS A 109 1.34 -8.67 -0.31
N VAL A 110 2.34 -8.94 0.53
CA VAL A 110 2.13 -9.28 1.95
C VAL A 110 1.35 -8.20 2.68
N LEU A 111 1.65 -6.92 2.43
CA LEU A 111 0.92 -5.79 3.01
C LEU A 111 -0.56 -5.78 2.59
N ILE A 112 -0.83 -5.95 1.29
CA ILE A 112 -2.20 -5.97 0.73
C ILE A 112 -2.99 -7.16 1.26
N GLU A 113 -2.39 -8.34 1.30
CA GLU A 113 -3.04 -9.57 1.79
C GLU A 113 -3.32 -9.47 3.29
N SER A 114 -2.39 -8.91 4.07
CA SER A 114 -2.59 -8.63 5.50
C SER A 114 -3.71 -7.62 5.73
N PHE A 115 -3.77 -6.56 4.92
CA PHE A 115 -4.89 -5.62 4.93
C PHE A 115 -6.21 -6.30 4.58
N ALA A 116 -6.24 -7.20 3.60
CA ALA A 116 -7.45 -7.93 3.21
C ALA A 116 -7.97 -8.82 4.34
N VAL A 117 -7.08 -9.53 5.05
CA VAL A 117 -7.43 -10.32 6.25
C VAL A 117 -8.03 -9.41 7.33
N LYS A 118 -7.37 -8.29 7.63
CA LYS A 118 -7.84 -7.34 8.65
C LYS A 118 -9.20 -6.73 8.27
N PHE A 119 -9.36 -6.30 7.02
CA PHE A 119 -10.63 -5.82 6.49
C PHE A 119 -11.73 -6.87 6.65
N ASN A 120 -11.45 -8.13 6.32
CA ASN A 120 -12.42 -9.22 6.44
C ASN A 120 -12.82 -9.51 7.88
N LEU A 121 -11.94 -9.25 8.85
CA LEU A 121 -12.26 -9.39 10.26
C LEU A 121 -13.19 -8.27 10.76
N LEU A 122 -12.99 -7.05 10.25
CA LEU A 122 -13.70 -5.85 10.70
C LEU A 122 -15.02 -5.61 9.96
N SER A 123 -15.08 -5.94 8.66
CA SER A 123 -16.23 -5.72 7.79
C SER A 123 -17.30 -6.79 7.97
N GLN A 124 -18.57 -6.40 8.06
CA GLN A 124 -19.71 -7.33 8.13
C GLN A 124 -20.37 -7.54 6.76
N SER A 125 -20.34 -6.54 5.88
CA SER A 125 -21.14 -6.51 4.65
C SER A 125 -20.38 -6.92 3.38
N ASN A 126 -19.07 -6.65 3.31
CA ASN A 126 -18.24 -6.93 2.14
C ASN A 126 -17.00 -7.70 2.55
N LYS A 127 -16.42 -8.47 1.63
CA LYS A 127 -15.17 -9.18 1.87
C LYS A 127 -14.20 -8.94 0.72
N LEU A 128 -12.92 -8.91 1.04
CA LEU A 128 -11.83 -8.90 0.08
C LEU A 128 -11.31 -10.32 -0.12
N PHE A 129 -10.84 -10.61 -1.32
CA PHE A 129 -10.10 -11.83 -1.59
C PHE A 129 -8.70 -11.69 -0.96
N GLU A 130 -8.34 -12.63 -0.09
CA GLU A 130 -7.14 -12.52 0.76
C GLU A 130 -5.84 -12.81 -0.01
N ASN A 131 -5.94 -13.41 -1.19
CA ASN A 131 -4.78 -13.70 -2.03
C ASN A 131 -4.76 -12.72 -3.20
N THR A 132 -3.71 -11.92 -3.29
CA THR A 132 -3.60 -10.93 -4.37
C THR A 132 -3.33 -11.65 -5.69
N LYS A 133 -4.03 -11.26 -6.76
CA LYS A 133 -3.80 -11.80 -8.10
C LYS A 133 -2.65 -11.06 -8.77
N GLU A 134 -1.72 -11.78 -9.36
CA GLU A 134 -0.70 -11.17 -10.20
C GLU A 134 -1.28 -10.79 -11.58
N GLY A 135 -0.88 -9.63 -12.09
CA GLY A 135 -1.29 -9.13 -13.40
C GLY A 135 -2.50 -8.18 -13.35
N GLN A 136 -3.30 -8.17 -14.41
CA GLN A 136 -4.30 -7.10 -14.66
C GLN A 136 -5.76 -7.49 -14.40
N THR A 137 -6.03 -8.68 -13.87
CA THR A 137 -7.41 -9.18 -13.68
C THR A 137 -7.85 -9.07 -12.22
N GLY A 138 -8.34 -7.89 -11.84
CA GLY A 138 -8.89 -7.60 -10.51
C GLY A 138 -9.97 -6.54 -10.55
N ASP A 139 -10.86 -6.55 -9.56
CA ASP A 139 -11.87 -5.52 -9.36
C ASP A 139 -11.18 -4.19 -9.01
N ILE A 140 -10.22 -4.25 -8.08
CA ILE A 140 -9.27 -3.18 -7.76
C ILE A 140 -7.92 -3.57 -8.36
N ARG A 141 -7.28 -2.66 -9.10
CA ARG A 141 -6.03 -2.91 -9.83
C ARG A 141 -4.95 -1.97 -9.36
N ILE A 142 -3.90 -2.50 -8.75
CA ILE A 142 -2.73 -1.75 -8.31
C ILE A 142 -1.62 -1.90 -9.36
N LYS A 143 -1.07 -0.77 -9.79
CA LYS A 143 0.00 -0.69 -10.79
C LYS A 143 1.08 0.25 -10.30
N PHE A 144 2.34 -0.15 -10.46
CA PHE A 144 3.48 0.74 -10.21
C PHE A 144 3.97 1.35 -11.51
N LEU A 145 4.11 2.68 -11.53
CA LEU A 145 4.59 3.44 -12.68
C LEU A 145 5.72 4.37 -12.25
N PRO A 146 6.72 4.60 -13.12
CA PRO A 146 7.69 5.68 -12.90
C PRO A 146 6.97 7.04 -12.89
N PRO A 147 7.60 8.09 -12.32
CA PRO A 147 7.00 9.42 -12.21
C PRO A 147 6.42 9.97 -13.53
N GLU A 148 7.11 9.77 -14.66
CA GLU A 148 6.61 10.20 -15.97
C GLU A 148 5.34 9.45 -16.40
N GLY A 149 5.22 8.16 -16.06
CA GLY A 149 4.02 7.38 -16.30
C GLY A 149 2.82 7.88 -15.50
N LEU A 150 3.05 8.34 -14.26
CA LEU A 150 2.01 8.95 -13.43
C LEU A 150 1.50 10.28 -14.01
N LYS A 151 2.38 11.10 -14.57
CA LYS A 151 1.97 12.38 -15.20
C LYS A 151 0.99 12.15 -16.36
N ALA A 152 1.16 11.07 -17.12
CA ALA A 152 0.29 10.72 -18.23
C ALA A 152 -1.13 10.26 -17.79
N ILE A 153 -1.33 9.95 -16.50
CA ILE A 153 -2.65 9.58 -15.98
C ILE A 153 -3.50 10.84 -15.80
N ASP A 154 -4.44 11.01 -16.72
CA ASP A 154 -5.45 12.06 -16.68
C ASP A 154 -6.63 11.68 -15.77
N LEU A 155 -6.89 12.53 -14.77
CA LEU A 155 -7.96 12.39 -13.77
C LEU A 155 -9.21 13.24 -14.09
N THR A 156 -9.26 13.93 -15.22
CA THR A 156 -10.40 14.82 -15.58
C THR A 156 -11.66 14.07 -16.05
N SER A 157 -11.67 12.74 -15.98
CA SER A 157 -12.78 11.89 -16.45
C SER A 157 -14.09 12.05 -15.67
N GLU A 158 -15.21 11.63 -16.28
CA GLU A 158 -16.59 11.69 -15.75
C GLU A 158 -16.81 11.04 -14.37
N MET A 159 -15.95 10.12 -13.91
CA MET A 159 -15.96 9.58 -12.55
C MET A 159 -15.09 10.40 -11.58
N GLY A 160 -15.11 11.73 -11.67
CA GLY A 160 -14.26 12.62 -10.87
C GLY A 160 -14.35 12.35 -9.37
N TRP A 161 -15.51 11.91 -8.87
CA TRP A 161 -15.72 11.52 -7.48
C TRP A 161 -14.86 10.31 -7.04
N LEU A 162 -14.48 9.40 -7.94
CA LEU A 162 -13.57 8.28 -7.66
C LEU A 162 -12.10 8.60 -7.94
N ASN A 163 -11.79 9.80 -8.38
CA ASN A 163 -10.43 10.17 -8.74
C ASN A 163 -9.75 10.87 -7.57
N GLN A 164 -8.46 10.63 -7.39
CA GLN A 164 -7.65 11.30 -6.37
C GLN A 164 -6.19 11.33 -6.79
N GLU A 165 -5.51 12.42 -6.47
CA GLU A 165 -4.05 12.50 -6.55
C GLU A 165 -3.49 12.73 -5.15
N TYR A 166 -2.44 11.99 -4.81
CA TYR A 166 -1.65 12.22 -3.62
C TYR A 166 -0.26 12.70 -4.02
N THR A 167 0.13 13.84 -3.47
CA THR A 167 1.47 14.42 -3.66
C THR A 167 2.15 14.56 -2.31
N ARG A 168 3.49 14.49 -2.32
CA ARG A 168 4.35 14.75 -1.16
C ARG A 168 5.57 15.51 -1.59
N GLY A 169 5.80 16.69 -1.01
CA GLY A 169 6.95 17.53 -1.38
C GLY A 169 7.03 17.85 -2.88
N GLY A 170 5.88 17.95 -3.56
CA GLY A 170 5.78 18.18 -5.01
C GLY A 170 5.94 16.93 -5.88
N ILE A 171 6.15 15.76 -5.30
CA ILE A 171 6.24 14.47 -6.02
C ILE A 171 4.87 13.79 -5.98
N THR A 172 4.34 13.37 -7.13
CA THR A 172 3.14 12.52 -7.17
C THR A 172 3.48 11.14 -6.61
N CYS A 173 2.83 10.76 -5.51
CA CYS A 173 2.99 9.48 -4.85
C CYS A 173 2.00 8.45 -5.39
N ALA A 174 0.76 8.87 -5.63
CA ALA A 174 -0.28 7.99 -6.15
C ALA A 174 -1.35 8.77 -6.93
N LYS A 175 -1.97 8.09 -7.88
CA LYS A 175 -3.19 8.53 -8.57
C LYS A 175 -4.21 7.39 -8.54
N ILE A 176 -5.42 7.68 -8.11
CA ILE A 176 -6.56 6.78 -8.24
C ILE A 176 -7.44 7.27 -9.38
N LYS A 177 -7.79 6.37 -10.30
CA LYS A 177 -8.75 6.60 -11.38
C LYS A 177 -9.79 5.48 -11.38
N GLY A 178 -10.97 5.74 -10.83
CA GLY A 178 -11.94 4.67 -10.59
C GLY A 178 -11.39 3.63 -9.61
N TYR A 179 -11.31 2.38 -10.05
CA TYR A 179 -10.73 1.27 -9.27
C TYR A 179 -9.29 0.90 -9.68
N ASP A 180 -8.68 1.71 -10.55
CA ASP A 180 -7.24 1.61 -10.83
C ASP A 180 -6.46 2.53 -9.87
N ILE A 181 -5.52 1.93 -9.14
CA ILE A 181 -4.56 2.60 -8.26
C ILE A 181 -3.21 2.58 -8.98
N TYR A 182 -2.67 3.77 -9.26
CA TYR A 182 -1.34 3.97 -9.83
C TYR A 182 -0.42 4.54 -8.76
N LEU A 183 0.63 3.81 -8.41
CA LEU A 183 1.61 4.20 -7.39
C LEU A 183 2.94 4.54 -8.05
N ASN A 184 3.67 5.49 -7.47
CA ASN A 184 5.02 5.81 -7.90
C ASN A 184 5.93 4.61 -7.57
N SER A 185 6.55 4.03 -8.61
CA SER A 185 7.41 2.85 -8.49
C SER A 185 8.70 3.11 -7.71
N GLU A 186 9.13 4.37 -7.63
CA GLU A 186 10.36 4.81 -6.96
C GLU A 186 10.17 5.04 -5.45
N MET A 187 8.95 4.90 -4.92
CA MET A 187 8.73 4.99 -3.47
C MET A 187 9.27 3.76 -2.74
N GLU A 188 9.86 4.02 -1.58
CA GLU A 188 10.49 3.05 -0.69
C GLU A 188 9.95 3.16 0.74
N GLY A 189 10.10 2.07 1.51
CA GLY A 189 9.79 2.01 2.95
C GLY A 189 8.39 2.52 3.30
N ASP A 190 8.29 3.22 4.44
CA ASP A 190 7.01 3.67 5.00
C ASP A 190 6.18 4.53 4.04
N MET A 191 6.82 5.30 3.16
CA MET A 191 6.10 6.10 2.16
C MET A 191 5.34 5.20 1.19
N ARG A 192 5.98 4.12 0.73
CA ARG A 192 5.37 3.14 -0.17
C ARG A 192 4.17 2.47 0.51
N ASP A 193 4.38 1.97 1.71
CA ASP A 193 3.36 1.24 2.48
C ASP A 193 2.16 2.15 2.81
N HIS A 194 2.44 3.37 3.25
CA HIS A 194 1.42 4.39 3.52
C HIS A 194 0.53 4.62 2.30
N TYR A 195 1.11 4.90 1.12
CA TYR A 195 0.30 5.22 -0.06
C TYR A 195 -0.37 3.98 -0.69
N ILE A 196 0.15 2.77 -0.49
CA ILE A 196 -0.59 1.53 -0.83
C ILE A 196 -1.88 1.47 -0.02
N LEU A 197 -1.77 1.54 1.32
CA LEU A 197 -2.93 1.44 2.21
C LEU A 197 -3.89 2.61 2.03
N ARG A 198 -3.38 3.85 1.96
CA ARG A 198 -4.20 5.05 1.80
C ARG A 198 -4.99 5.03 0.50
N SER A 199 -4.40 4.53 -0.59
CA SER A 199 -5.08 4.37 -1.88
C SER A 199 -6.14 3.27 -1.85
N LEU A 200 -5.85 2.13 -1.20
CA LEU A 200 -6.84 1.07 -0.99
C LEU A 200 -8.05 1.58 -0.20
N LEU A 201 -7.81 2.24 0.93
CA LEU A 201 -8.87 2.84 1.75
C LEU A 201 -9.68 3.87 0.95
N TYR A 202 -9.03 4.70 0.12
CA TYR A 202 -9.74 5.63 -0.76
C TYR A 202 -10.69 4.90 -1.72
N THR A 203 -10.23 3.83 -2.39
CA THR A 203 -11.09 3.01 -3.27
C THR A 203 -12.21 2.28 -2.55
N LEU A 204 -12.08 2.08 -1.24
CA LEU A 204 -13.09 1.49 -0.35
C LEU A 204 -14.03 2.53 0.26
N GLY A 205 -13.82 3.81 0.00
CA GLY A 205 -14.75 4.88 0.40
C GLY A 205 -14.27 5.85 1.47
N PHE A 206 -13.04 5.67 1.98
CA PHE A 206 -12.45 6.60 2.95
C PHE A 206 -11.75 7.75 2.23
N LYS A 207 -12.56 8.69 1.76
CA LYS A 207 -12.13 9.79 0.88
C LYS A 207 -11.72 11.05 1.61
N GLY A 208 -12.13 11.20 2.85
CA GLY A 208 -11.80 12.35 3.69
C GLY A 208 -10.44 12.22 4.40
N ALA A 209 -10.17 13.20 5.26
CA ALA A 209 -8.98 13.29 6.08
C ALA A 209 -9.35 13.83 7.46
N THR A 210 -8.49 13.64 8.46
CA THR A 210 -8.67 14.19 9.80
C THR A 210 -7.54 15.12 10.18
N LEU A 211 -7.87 16.20 10.89
CA LEU A 211 -6.90 17.10 11.53
C LEU A 211 -6.66 16.73 13.00
N ARG A 212 -7.58 15.95 13.58
CA ARG A 212 -7.66 15.72 15.03
C ARG A 212 -6.78 14.57 15.48
N TYR A 213 -6.74 13.49 14.71
CA TYR A 213 -6.08 12.25 15.10
C TYR A 213 -4.82 12.03 14.26
N GLN A 214 -3.69 12.46 14.81
CA GLN A 214 -2.39 12.50 14.13
C GLN A 214 -1.72 11.12 13.99
N ASP A 215 -2.20 10.13 14.73
CA ASP A 215 -1.83 8.73 14.62
C ASP A 215 -2.65 7.98 13.57
N SER A 216 -3.71 8.59 13.03
CA SER A 216 -4.55 7.97 12.01
C SER A 216 -3.88 8.05 10.63
N ILE A 217 -4.08 7.01 9.81
CA ILE A 217 -3.58 7.01 8.42
C ILE A 217 -4.17 8.15 7.58
N PHE A 218 -5.31 8.69 8.00
CA PHE A 218 -6.00 9.80 7.33
C PHE A 218 -5.56 11.19 7.83
N ALA A 219 -4.53 11.29 8.67
CA ALA A 219 -4.07 12.58 9.21
C ALA A 219 -3.56 13.53 8.10
N TYR A 220 -4.01 14.78 8.11
CA TYR A 220 -3.59 15.87 7.21
C TYR A 220 -2.71 16.89 7.96
N PRO A 221 -1.73 17.61 7.33
CA PRO A 221 -1.45 17.72 5.87
C PRO A 221 -0.76 16.53 5.20
N GLU A 222 0.20 15.89 5.85
CA GLU A 222 0.86 14.68 5.35
C GLU A 222 1.33 13.87 6.56
N ASN A 223 1.28 12.55 6.46
CA ASN A 223 1.79 11.67 7.49
C ASN A 223 2.51 10.47 6.86
N THR A 224 3.16 9.66 7.70
CA THR A 224 3.87 8.43 7.29
C THR A 224 3.35 7.21 8.04
N VAL A 225 2.10 7.26 8.50
CA VAL A 225 1.49 6.16 9.24
C VAL A 225 1.26 4.98 8.30
N THR A 226 1.81 3.83 8.62
CA THR A 226 1.77 2.62 7.78
C THR A 226 0.76 1.58 8.26
N GLU A 227 -0.05 1.92 9.28
CA GLU A 227 -1.02 1.01 9.88
C GLU A 227 -2.32 1.73 10.23
N LEU A 228 -3.41 0.99 10.35
CA LEU A 228 -4.67 1.55 10.84
C LEU A 228 -4.57 1.78 12.36
N SER A 229 -4.83 3.02 12.80
CA SER A 229 -5.04 3.30 14.23
C SER A 229 -6.31 2.62 14.73
N PHE A 230 -6.51 2.59 16.06
CA PHE A 230 -7.75 2.09 16.64
C PHE A 230 -8.98 2.80 16.08
N LEU A 231 -8.92 4.14 15.92
CA LEU A 231 -10.03 4.90 15.34
C LEU A 231 -10.25 4.55 13.87
N ASP A 232 -9.20 4.32 13.09
CA ASP A 232 -9.32 3.91 11.69
C ASP A 232 -10.00 2.54 11.56
N GLU A 233 -9.63 1.58 12.41
CA GLU A 233 -10.29 0.28 12.46
C GLU A 233 -11.77 0.41 12.82
N LYS A 234 -12.11 1.28 13.77
CA LYS A 234 -13.49 1.55 14.15
C LYS A 234 -14.27 2.24 13.04
N ALA A 235 -13.67 3.22 12.36
CA ALA A 235 -14.26 3.82 11.17
C ALA A 235 -14.52 2.78 10.07
N LEU A 236 -13.62 1.79 9.91
CA LEU A 236 -13.83 0.67 8.98
C LEU A 236 -15.01 -0.21 9.39
N GLN A 237 -15.10 -0.58 10.68
CA GLN A 237 -16.24 -1.33 11.22
C GLN A 237 -17.57 -0.59 11.02
N VAL A 238 -17.57 0.74 11.17
CA VAL A 238 -18.77 1.57 10.93
C VAL A 238 -19.09 1.60 9.44
N MET A 239 -18.12 1.93 8.58
CA MET A 239 -18.28 2.01 7.12
C MET A 239 -18.89 0.74 6.55
N TYR A 240 -18.42 -0.43 7.02
CA TYR A 240 -18.78 -1.75 6.51
C TYR A 240 -19.64 -2.57 7.50
N GLY A 241 -20.29 -1.90 8.44
CA GLY A 241 -21.24 -2.48 9.38
C GLY A 241 -22.65 -2.60 8.80
N LEU A 242 -23.57 -3.15 9.58
CA LEU A 242 -24.99 -3.17 9.25
C LEU A 242 -25.60 -1.76 9.44
N GLY A 243 -26.33 -1.28 8.44
CA GLY A 243 -27.04 0.00 8.48
C GLY A 243 -26.31 1.19 7.83
N MET A 244 -25.15 0.94 7.20
CA MET A 244 -24.51 1.89 6.30
C MET A 244 -24.63 1.37 4.87
N ASP A 245 -25.29 2.10 3.98
CA ASP A 245 -25.47 1.70 2.58
C ASP A 245 -24.77 2.67 1.64
N ASN A 246 -24.31 2.16 0.50
CA ASN A 246 -23.77 3.01 -0.55
C ASN A 246 -24.84 4.01 -1.03
N GLY A 247 -24.48 5.29 -1.15
CA GLY A 247 -25.37 6.36 -1.58
C GLY A 247 -26.18 7.03 -0.47
N MET A 248 -26.03 6.62 0.80
CA MET A 248 -26.66 7.33 1.92
C MET A 248 -26.16 8.79 1.99
N ARG A 249 -27.07 9.74 2.24
CA ARG A 249 -26.69 11.14 2.44
C ARG A 249 -25.98 11.33 3.78
N VAL A 250 -25.12 12.34 3.85
CA VAL A 250 -24.38 12.68 5.08
C VAL A 250 -25.33 12.90 6.27
N GLU A 251 -26.53 13.47 6.07
CA GLU A 251 -27.53 13.66 7.12
C GLU A 251 -28.13 12.34 7.62
N ASP A 252 -28.39 11.41 6.72
CA ASP A 252 -28.92 10.08 7.08
C ASP A 252 -27.89 9.28 7.86
N VAL A 253 -26.62 9.37 7.46
CA VAL A 253 -25.51 8.77 8.20
C VAL A 253 -25.36 9.39 9.60
N LYS A 254 -25.43 10.73 9.72
CA LYS A 254 -25.44 11.39 11.04
C LYS A 254 -26.59 10.89 11.92
N ARG A 255 -27.78 10.70 11.34
CA ARG A 255 -28.93 10.14 12.08
C ARG A 255 -28.63 8.75 12.64
N VAL A 256 -28.03 7.87 11.84
CA VAL A 256 -27.65 6.51 12.25
C VAL A 256 -26.59 6.49 13.35
N LEU A 257 -25.67 7.45 13.34
CA LEU A 257 -24.53 7.49 14.26
C LEU A 257 -24.84 8.15 15.60
N PHE A 258 -25.54 9.30 15.57
CA PHE A 258 -25.67 10.18 16.74
C PHE A 258 -27.06 10.17 17.37
N PHE A 259 -28.07 9.64 16.67
CA PHE A 259 -29.49 9.75 17.08
C PHE A 259 -30.20 8.39 17.17
N ARG A 260 -29.46 7.34 17.57
CA ARG A 260 -30.07 6.03 17.88
C ARG A 260 -30.98 6.09 19.10
#